data_AF-A0A1G6SWJ5-F1
#
_entry.id   AF-A0A1G6SWJ5-F1
#
_cell.length_a   1.000
_cell.length_b   1.000
_cell.length_c   1.000
_cell.angle_alpha   90.00
_cell.angle_beta   90.00
_cell.angle_gamma   90.00
#
_symmetry.space_group_name_H-M   'P 1'
#
loop_
_entity.id
_entity.type
_entity.pdbx_description
1 polymer ?
#
loop_
_entity_poly.entity_id
_entity_poly.type
_entity_poly.pdbx_seq_one_letter_code
_entity_poly.pdbx_strand_id
1 'polypeptide(L)'
;MATPESIHRLLSVAATLLDHAASEIRDAKLAPVRENIERVGEALAEISELRQRVYEVAPELMPEYLKQPSEHSESNRLLTRYMFQASEYELAGDLESAVETFQEYITLEESAFHRDIAAGEIERLRNATGTTRPINQANAQRRRLRQPLGAFFTPLMKAPAPIVATGGCFCGAVRFRCGGTPRSVVQCHCGQCRRLSGAAFTTWVSFAKEALSLSGQASLSVFQATENVTRHFCKVCGSHVYTSDARFSNVVGVPAGAIEGELPAKPSAHYFVSHKAAWHTINDALPQFGGESGFEPQDA
;
A
#
# COMPACT_ATOMS: atom_id res chain seq x y z
N MET A 1 13.55 20.79 -26.01
CA MET A 1 14.87 20.16 -25.75
C MET A 1 14.75 19.40 -24.44
N ALA A 2 15.40 18.24 -24.30
CA ALA A 2 15.37 17.49 -23.04
C ALA A 2 16.10 18.28 -21.95
N THR A 3 15.46 18.44 -20.79
CA THR A 3 16.05 19.09 -19.60
C THR A 3 16.19 18.08 -18.46
N PRO A 4 17.11 18.30 -17.50
CA PRO A 4 17.24 17.45 -16.31
C PRO A 4 15.91 17.26 -15.56
N GLU A 5 15.08 18.31 -15.47
CA GLU A 5 13.74 18.27 -14.85
C GLU A 5 12.78 17.36 -15.62
N SER A 6 12.83 17.42 -16.96
CA SER A 6 12.02 16.55 -17.81
C SER A 6 12.43 15.09 -17.68
N ILE A 7 13.74 14.81 -17.62
CA ILE A 7 14.28 13.45 -17.47
C ILE A 7 13.95 12.92 -16.07
N HIS A 8 14.18 13.72 -15.02
CA HIS A 8 13.83 13.38 -13.64
C HIS A 8 12.35 13.01 -13.50
N ARG A 9 11.46 13.80 -14.12
CA ARG A 9 10.01 13.55 -14.12
C ARG A 9 9.67 12.21 -14.78
N LEU A 10 10.23 11.94 -15.96
CA LEU A 10 9.98 10.69 -16.69
C LEU A 10 10.49 9.47 -15.92
N LEU A 11 11.70 9.54 -15.35
CA LEU A 11 12.28 8.47 -14.54
C LEU A 11 11.47 8.23 -13.26
N SER A 12 10.96 9.28 -12.62
CA SER A 12 10.10 9.16 -11.43
C SER A 12 8.78 8.47 -11.76
N VAL A 13 8.17 8.82 -12.91
CA VAL A 13 6.95 8.15 -13.40
C VAL A 13 7.22 6.68 -13.71
N ALA A 14 8.32 6.38 -14.41
CA ALA A 14 8.70 5.01 -14.73
C ALA A 14 8.89 4.15 -13.47
N ALA A 15 9.56 4.69 -12.44
CA ALA A 15 9.71 4.01 -11.17
C ALA A 15 8.37 3.71 -10.50
N THR A 16 7.46 4.69 -10.42
CA THR A 16 6.13 4.48 -9.84
C THR A 16 5.32 3.41 -10.59
N LEU A 17 5.39 3.41 -11.93
CA LEU A 17 4.69 2.42 -12.75
C LEU A 17 5.24 1.01 -12.55
N LEU A 18 6.55 0.86 -12.42
CA LEU A 18 7.19 -0.41 -12.13
C LEU A 18 6.87 -0.91 -10.72
N ASP A 19 6.87 -0.05 -9.71
CA ASP A 19 6.43 -0.41 -8.35
C ASP A 19 4.99 -0.92 -8.34
N HIS A 20 4.09 -0.25 -9.06
CA HIS A 20 2.71 -0.72 -9.23
C HIS A 20 2.66 -2.05 -9.97
N ALA A 21 3.40 -2.21 -11.07
CA ALA A 21 3.46 -3.47 -11.81
C ALA A 21 3.94 -4.63 -10.94
N ALA A 22 4.93 -4.41 -10.07
CA ALA A 22 5.36 -5.42 -9.09
C ALA A 22 4.24 -5.80 -8.13
N SER A 23 3.41 -4.85 -7.69
CA SER A 23 2.23 -5.16 -6.88
C SER A 23 1.24 -6.02 -7.66
N GLU A 24 0.90 -5.62 -8.88
CA GLU A 24 -0.07 -6.33 -9.74
C GLU A 24 0.41 -7.75 -10.09
N ILE A 25 1.71 -7.94 -10.36
CA ILE A 25 2.29 -9.27 -10.63
C ILE A 25 2.11 -10.20 -9.42
N ARG A 26 2.32 -9.68 -8.19
CA ARG A 26 2.09 -10.44 -6.96
C ARG A 26 0.62 -10.79 -6.78
N ASP A 27 -0.27 -9.82 -6.97
CA ASP A 27 -1.70 -9.97 -6.74
C ASP A 27 -2.35 -10.92 -7.77
N ALA A 28 -1.99 -10.77 -9.05
CA ALA A 28 -2.45 -11.63 -10.14
C ALA A 28 -1.80 -13.01 -10.15
N LYS A 29 -0.77 -13.23 -9.30
CA LYS A 29 0.05 -14.45 -9.29
C LYS A 29 0.57 -14.82 -10.68
N LEU A 30 1.04 -13.82 -11.43
CA LEU A 30 1.53 -14.00 -12.80
C LEU A 30 2.80 -14.87 -12.77
N ALA A 31 2.63 -16.17 -13.02
CA ALA A 31 3.73 -17.12 -12.99
C ALA A 31 4.70 -16.90 -14.17
N PRO A 32 6.02 -16.99 -13.94
CA PRO A 32 6.68 -17.21 -12.65
C PRO A 32 6.75 -15.92 -11.81
N VAL A 33 6.07 -15.91 -10.65
CA VAL A 33 5.87 -14.67 -9.86
C VAL A 33 7.19 -14.12 -9.38
N ARG A 34 8.06 -14.95 -8.81
CA ARG A 34 9.36 -14.54 -8.27
C ARG A 34 10.23 -13.88 -9.34
N GLU A 35 10.46 -14.57 -10.45
CA GLU A 35 11.29 -14.09 -11.56
C GLU A 35 10.71 -12.81 -12.20
N ASN A 36 9.38 -12.70 -12.29
CA ASN A 36 8.75 -11.47 -12.80
C ASN A 36 8.97 -10.29 -11.85
N ILE A 37 8.94 -10.50 -10.53
CA ILE A 37 9.24 -9.46 -9.54
C ILE A 37 10.71 -9.08 -9.56
N GLU A 38 11.62 -10.05 -9.67
CA GLU A 38 13.07 -9.82 -9.80
C GLU A 38 13.37 -8.94 -11.00
N ARG A 39 12.79 -9.23 -12.18
CA ARG A 39 12.95 -8.42 -13.40
C ARG A 39 12.45 -6.98 -13.24
N VAL A 40 11.36 -6.77 -12.49
CA VAL A 40 10.87 -5.42 -12.19
C VAL A 40 11.82 -4.70 -11.24
N GLY A 41 12.37 -5.41 -10.25
CA GLY A 41 13.40 -4.89 -9.35
C GLY A 41 14.66 -4.43 -10.08
N GLU A 42 15.15 -5.22 -11.03
CA GLU A 42 16.30 -4.86 -11.89
C GLU A 42 16.04 -3.56 -12.66
N ALA A 43 14.85 -3.42 -13.27
CA ALA A 43 14.48 -2.21 -14.00
C ALA A 43 14.39 -0.97 -13.08
N LEU A 44 13.90 -1.14 -11.85
CA LEU A 44 13.88 -0.09 -10.84
C LEU A 44 15.28 0.36 -10.42
N ALA A 45 16.22 -0.60 -10.27
CA ALA A 45 17.60 -0.30 -9.95
C ALA A 45 18.27 0.56 -11.04
N GLU A 46 18.11 0.19 -12.32
CA GLU A 46 18.62 0.95 -13.46
C GLU A 46 18.05 2.38 -13.51
N ILE A 47 16.75 2.55 -13.26
CA ILE A 47 16.13 3.88 -13.18
C ILE A 47 16.70 4.70 -12.02
N SER A 48 16.97 4.06 -10.88
CA SER A 48 17.57 4.72 -9.72
C SER A 48 18.97 5.26 -10.05
N GLU A 49 19.80 4.47 -10.74
CA GLU A 49 21.13 4.91 -11.20
C GLU A 49 21.05 6.11 -12.14
N LEU A 50 20.11 6.09 -13.10
CA LEU A 50 19.89 7.22 -14.00
C LEU A 50 19.44 8.47 -13.24
N ARG A 51 18.58 8.33 -12.23
CA ARG A 51 18.16 9.46 -11.38
C ARG A 51 19.33 10.03 -10.59
N GLN A 52 20.25 9.19 -10.11
CA GLN A 52 21.45 9.66 -9.42
C GLN A 52 22.31 10.54 -10.32
N ARG A 53 22.52 10.15 -11.58
CA ARG A 53 23.23 10.97 -12.57
C ARG A 53 22.50 12.29 -12.87
N VAL A 54 21.17 12.30 -12.84
CA VAL A 54 20.39 13.54 -12.98
C VAL A 54 20.62 14.46 -11.77
N TYR A 55 20.71 13.92 -10.55
CA TYR A 55 21.00 14.72 -9.35
C TYR A 55 22.42 15.27 -9.31
N GLU A 56 23.39 14.61 -9.94
CA GLU A 56 24.76 15.13 -10.08
C GLU A 56 24.79 16.42 -10.92
N VAL A 57 23.92 16.52 -11.94
CA VAL A 57 23.84 17.67 -12.85
C VAL A 57 22.82 18.73 -12.36
N ALA A 58 21.79 18.30 -11.63
CA ALA A 58 20.71 19.14 -11.09
C ALA A 58 20.39 18.76 -9.62
N PRO A 59 21.25 19.13 -8.64
CA PRO A 59 21.10 18.73 -7.24
C PRO A 59 19.81 19.21 -6.57
N GLU A 60 19.23 20.31 -7.05
CA GLU A 60 17.98 20.89 -6.57
C GLU A 60 16.77 19.97 -6.80
N LEU A 61 16.85 19.05 -7.78
CA LEU A 61 15.83 18.05 -8.05
C LEU A 61 15.85 16.87 -7.09
N MET A 62 16.92 16.74 -6.28
CA MET A 62 16.98 15.70 -5.28
C MET A 62 15.89 15.93 -4.21
N PRO A 63 15.03 14.93 -3.94
CA PRO A 63 14.07 15.02 -2.86
C PRO A 63 14.71 15.26 -1.50
N GLU A 64 14.05 16.04 -0.64
CA GLU A 64 14.59 16.46 0.67
C GLU A 64 14.91 15.27 1.59
N TYR A 65 14.10 14.20 1.53
CA TYR A 65 14.33 12.97 2.29
C TYR A 65 15.57 12.18 1.84
N LEU A 66 16.10 12.45 0.63
CA LEU A 66 17.37 11.90 0.16
C LEU A 66 18.56 12.82 0.47
N LYS A 67 18.31 14.10 0.75
CA LYS A 67 19.36 15.06 1.17
C LYS A 67 19.79 14.87 2.61
N GLN A 68 18.90 14.37 3.46
CA GLN A 68 19.17 14.14 4.87
C GLN A 68 19.46 12.64 5.11
N PRO A 69 20.55 12.28 5.81
CA PRO A 69 20.71 10.90 6.25
C PRO A 69 19.51 10.55 7.15
N SER A 70 18.77 9.49 6.82
CA SER A 70 17.64 9.11 7.66
C SER A 70 18.13 8.81 9.08
N GLU A 71 17.31 9.11 10.10
CA GLU A 71 17.60 8.74 11.51
C GLU A 71 17.86 7.24 11.68
N HIS A 72 17.47 6.43 10.69
CA HIS A 72 17.68 4.99 10.62
C HIS A 72 18.65 4.59 9.50
N SER A 73 19.52 5.49 9.02
CA SER A 73 20.35 5.23 7.85
C SER A 73 21.30 4.04 8.04
N GLU A 74 21.77 3.82 9.27
CA GLU A 74 22.58 2.65 9.64
C GLU A 74 21.72 1.37 9.71
N SER A 75 20.56 1.41 10.39
CA SER A 75 19.62 0.28 10.44
C SER A 75 19.12 -0.14 9.06
N ASN A 76 18.79 0.82 8.19
CA ASN A 76 18.38 0.59 6.80
C ASN A 76 19.50 -0.07 5.98
N ARG A 77 20.74 0.41 6.11
CA ARG A 77 21.91 -0.18 5.44
C ARG A 77 22.19 -1.59 5.94
N LEU A 78 22.09 -1.80 7.25
CA LEU A 78 22.29 -3.10 7.87
C LEU A 78 21.23 -4.09 7.41
N LEU A 79 19.94 -3.73 7.46
CA LEU A 79 18.85 -4.57 6.97
C LEU A 79 19.04 -4.92 5.49
N THR A 80 19.35 -3.94 4.65
CA THR A 80 19.58 -4.16 3.21
C THR A 80 20.70 -5.18 2.96
N ARG A 81 21.81 -5.10 3.71
CA ARG A 81 22.92 -6.05 3.60
C ARG A 81 22.48 -7.47 3.93
N TYR A 82 21.78 -7.64 5.05
CA TYR A 82 21.33 -8.95 5.51
C TYR A 82 20.21 -9.54 4.64
N MET A 83 19.34 -8.69 4.07
CA MET A 83 18.36 -9.11 3.05
C MET A 83 19.04 -9.67 1.80
N PHE A 84 20.09 -9.00 1.30
CA PHE A 84 20.83 -9.47 0.14
C PHE A 84 21.54 -10.80 0.42
N GLN A 85 22.22 -10.92 1.56
CA GLN A 85 22.88 -12.15 1.98
C GLN A 85 21.90 -13.32 2.15
N ALA A 86 20.73 -13.10 2.74
CA ALA A 86 19.71 -14.13 2.88
C ALA A 86 19.11 -14.55 1.52
N SER A 87 18.97 -13.60 0.57
CA SER A 87 18.50 -13.88 -0.78
C SER A 87 19.44 -14.80 -1.56
N GLU A 88 20.76 -14.67 -1.39
CA GLU A 88 21.74 -15.57 -1.99
C GLU A 88 21.56 -17.01 -1.51
N TYR A 89 21.35 -17.21 -0.20
CA TYR A 89 21.06 -18.52 0.37
C TYR A 89 19.71 -19.08 -0.11
N GLU A 90 18.69 -18.24 -0.21
CA GLU A 90 17.38 -18.65 -0.73
C GLU A 90 17.43 -19.04 -2.22
N LEU A 91 18.22 -18.34 -3.04
CA LEU A 91 18.48 -18.71 -4.44
C LEU A 91 19.23 -20.04 -4.55
N ALA A 92 20.16 -20.30 -3.62
CA ALA A 92 20.87 -21.57 -3.51
C ALA A 92 20.00 -22.72 -2.95
N GLY A 93 18.76 -22.44 -2.53
CA GLY A 93 17.85 -23.40 -1.90
C GLY A 93 18.20 -23.72 -0.43
N ASP A 94 19.14 -22.99 0.17
CA ASP A 94 19.57 -23.13 1.56
C ASP A 94 18.76 -22.20 2.47
N LEU A 95 17.50 -22.57 2.67
CA LEU A 95 16.56 -21.77 3.45
C LEU A 95 16.92 -21.71 4.96
N GLU A 96 17.70 -22.66 5.47
CA GLU A 96 18.14 -22.67 6.88
C GLU A 96 19.21 -21.59 7.10
N SER A 97 20.22 -21.50 6.23
CA SER A 97 21.21 -20.42 6.26
C SER A 97 20.59 -19.03 6.02
N ALA A 98 19.53 -18.94 5.20
CA ALA A 98 18.76 -17.70 5.03
C ALA A 98 18.06 -17.27 6.34
N VAL A 99 17.50 -18.22 7.09
CA VAL A 99 16.90 -17.95 8.41
C VAL A 99 17.97 -17.52 9.43
N GLU A 100 19.11 -18.21 9.47
CA GLU A 100 20.22 -17.88 10.38
C GLU A 100 20.74 -16.46 10.14
N THR A 101 20.82 -16.04 8.88
CA THR A 101 21.20 -14.67 8.49
C THR A 101 20.29 -13.63 9.14
N PHE A 102 18.97 -13.81 9.12
CA PHE A 102 18.05 -12.88 9.79
C PHE A 102 18.06 -12.99 11.32
N GLN A 103 18.36 -14.17 11.87
CA GLN A 103 18.53 -14.33 13.32
C GLN A 103 19.77 -13.59 13.82
N GLU A 104 20.87 -13.64 13.08
CA GLU A 104 22.07 -12.85 13.35
C GLU A 104 21.76 -11.35 13.27
N TYR A 105 21.09 -10.91 12.20
CA TYR A 105 20.67 -9.52 12.05
C TYR A 105 19.88 -8.99 13.25
N ILE A 106 18.91 -9.75 13.76
CA ILE A 106 18.10 -9.37 14.93
C ILE A 106 18.94 -9.10 16.17
N THR A 107 20.08 -9.80 16.33
CA THR A 107 20.99 -9.57 17.48
C THR A 107 21.81 -8.29 17.35
N LEU A 108 22.00 -7.78 16.13
CA LEU A 108 22.80 -6.60 15.82
C LEU A 108 21.97 -5.32 15.69
N GLU A 109 20.67 -5.45 15.43
CA GLU A 109 19.77 -4.33 15.19
C GLU A 109 19.11 -3.81 16.48
N GLU A 110 19.20 -2.51 16.72
CA GLU A 110 18.59 -1.84 17.88
C GLU A 110 17.14 -1.40 17.63
N SER A 111 16.79 -1.11 16.37
CA SER A 111 15.45 -0.67 15.97
C SER A 111 14.40 -1.79 16.05
N ALA A 112 13.38 -1.59 16.87
CA ALA A 112 12.26 -2.54 16.99
C ALA A 112 11.53 -2.76 15.65
N PHE A 113 11.34 -1.69 14.87
CA PHE A 113 10.69 -1.76 13.56
C PHE A 113 11.45 -2.65 12.58
N HIS A 114 12.78 -2.54 12.51
CA HIS A 114 13.56 -3.34 11.55
C HIS A 114 13.73 -4.79 12.02
N ARG A 115 13.80 -5.04 13.33
CA ARG A 115 13.72 -6.40 13.88
C ARG A 115 12.41 -7.10 13.53
N ASP A 116 11.29 -6.36 13.52
CA ASP A 116 9.98 -6.92 13.14
C ASP A 116 9.94 -7.32 11.65
N ILE A 117 10.61 -6.56 10.77
CA ILE A 117 10.75 -6.92 9.34
C ILE A 117 11.51 -8.24 9.20
N ALA A 118 12.66 -8.37 9.87
CA ALA A 118 13.46 -9.60 9.83
C ALA A 118 12.74 -10.80 10.46
N ALA A 119 11.95 -10.59 11.52
CA ALA A 119 11.14 -11.65 12.13
C ALA A 119 10.06 -12.17 11.17
N GLY A 120 9.42 -11.28 10.41
CA GLY A 120 8.45 -11.66 9.37
C GLY A 120 9.11 -12.49 8.26
N GLU A 121 10.34 -12.17 7.90
CA GLU A 121 11.07 -12.90 6.85
C GLU A 121 11.52 -14.29 7.30
N ILE A 122 11.92 -14.44 8.57
CA ILE A 122 12.16 -15.75 9.19
C ILE A 122 10.90 -16.62 9.15
N GLU A 123 9.73 -16.04 9.45
CA GLU A 123 8.46 -16.77 9.40
C GLU A 123 8.14 -17.21 7.97
N ARG A 124 8.34 -16.34 6.97
CA ARG A 124 8.16 -16.66 5.55
C ARG A 124 9.06 -17.84 5.13
N LEU A 125 10.35 -17.78 5.44
CA LEU A 125 11.34 -18.80 5.07
C LEU A 125 11.06 -20.15 5.73
N ARG A 126 10.67 -20.16 7.01
CA ARG A 126 10.27 -21.38 7.74
C ARG A 126 8.99 -22.01 7.22
N ASN A 127 8.07 -21.19 6.72
CA ASN A 127 6.85 -21.69 6.08
C ASN A 127 7.15 -22.27 4.68
N ALA A 128 8.19 -21.79 4.00
CA ALA A 128 8.63 -22.29 2.70
C ALA A 128 9.38 -23.63 2.78
N THR A 129 10.05 -23.95 3.90
CA THR A 129 10.78 -25.23 4.10
C THR A 129 9.89 -26.43 4.43
N GLY A 130 8.59 -26.25 4.71
CA GLY A 130 7.73 -27.34 5.17
C GLY A 130 8.14 -27.97 6.51
N THR A 131 9.08 -27.35 7.24
CA THR A 131 9.59 -27.85 8.52
C THR A 131 8.88 -27.19 9.70
N THR A 132 7.62 -27.53 9.93
CA THR A 132 7.06 -27.43 11.29
C THR A 132 7.73 -28.51 12.14
N ARG A 133 8.77 -28.16 12.91
CA ARG A 133 9.26 -29.03 13.98
C ARG A 133 8.29 -28.96 15.18
N PRO A 134 7.86 -30.09 15.75
CA PRO A 134 6.97 -30.12 16.90
C PRO A 134 7.71 -29.69 18.17
N ILE A 135 7.02 -28.96 19.03
CA ILE A 135 7.48 -28.66 20.40
C ILE A 135 7.53 -29.99 21.17
N ASN A 136 8.73 -30.46 21.48
CA ASN A 136 8.96 -31.71 22.23
C ASN A 136 8.32 -31.64 23.63
N GLN A 137 7.29 -32.46 23.82
CA GLN A 137 6.88 -32.97 25.12
C GLN A 137 7.90 -34.02 25.59
N ALA A 138 8.85 -33.63 26.44
CA ALA A 138 9.55 -34.57 27.34
C ALA A 138 10.36 -33.80 28.39
N ASN A 139 9.68 -33.35 29.44
CA ASN A 139 10.24 -33.30 30.79
C ASN A 139 9.09 -33.32 31.82
N ALA A 140 8.26 -34.34 31.68
CA ALA A 140 7.41 -34.80 32.77
C ALA A 140 8.26 -35.73 33.63
N GLN A 141 8.94 -35.19 34.64
CA GLN A 141 9.15 -35.84 35.94
C GLN A 141 9.95 -34.92 36.87
N ARG A 142 9.36 -34.67 38.05
CA ARG A 142 9.94 -34.04 39.25
C ARG A 142 9.85 -32.51 39.32
N ARG A 143 8.69 -32.00 39.76
CA ARG A 143 8.51 -31.57 41.16
C ARG A 143 7.06 -31.20 41.43
N ARG A 144 6.54 -31.85 42.47
CA ARG A 144 5.22 -31.66 43.07
C ARG A 144 5.09 -30.25 43.68
N LEU A 145 3.83 -29.80 43.72
CA LEU A 145 3.21 -28.83 44.65
C LEU A 145 3.33 -27.33 44.30
N ARG A 146 2.30 -26.79 43.61
CA ARG A 146 1.19 -25.98 44.18
C ARG A 146 0.40 -25.26 43.06
N GLN A 147 -0.92 -25.43 43.04
CA GLN A 147 -1.88 -24.69 42.19
C GLN A 147 -1.94 -23.19 42.59
N PRO A 148 -2.49 -22.30 41.72
CA PRO A 148 -3.94 -22.06 41.74
C PRO A 148 -4.62 -21.90 40.36
N LEU A 149 -5.93 -22.23 40.41
CA LEU A 149 -7.12 -21.74 39.69
C LEU A 149 -7.01 -21.15 38.26
N GLY A 150 -7.96 -21.60 37.43
CA GLY A 150 -8.10 -21.27 36.01
C GLY A 150 -8.38 -19.81 35.69
N ALA A 151 -7.98 -19.43 34.48
CA ALA A 151 -8.57 -18.37 33.69
C ALA A 151 -8.63 -18.85 32.23
N PHE A 152 -9.81 -18.74 31.64
CA PHE A 152 -10.13 -19.10 30.26
C PHE A 152 -9.25 -18.30 29.29
N PHE A 153 -8.42 -18.98 28.48
CA PHE A 153 -7.75 -18.33 27.35
C PHE A 153 -8.78 -18.09 26.23
N THR A 154 -9.21 -16.84 26.13
CA THR A 154 -9.95 -16.32 24.97
C THR A 154 -8.89 -15.94 23.92
N PRO A 155 -9.06 -16.27 22.63
CA PRO A 155 -8.09 -15.88 21.61
C PRO A 155 -7.99 -14.36 21.54
N LEU A 156 -6.78 -13.81 21.62
CA LEU A 156 -6.53 -12.37 21.48
C LEU A 156 -6.90 -11.94 20.05
N MET A 157 -8.08 -11.34 19.90
CA MET A 157 -8.42 -10.60 18.69
C MET A 157 -7.44 -9.43 18.54
N LYS A 158 -6.79 -9.33 17.37
CA LYS A 158 -5.97 -8.17 16.99
C LYS A 158 -6.82 -6.92 17.19
N ALA A 159 -6.38 -5.98 18.03
CA ALA A 159 -7.13 -4.76 18.30
C ALA A 159 -7.40 -4.03 16.96
N PRO A 160 -8.64 -3.55 16.71
CA PRO A 160 -8.94 -2.84 15.48
C PRO A 160 -8.03 -1.61 15.37
N ALA A 161 -7.45 -1.39 14.19
CA ALA A 161 -6.62 -0.23 13.91
C ALA A 161 -7.38 1.06 14.26
N PRO A 162 -6.69 2.12 14.75
CA PRO A 162 -7.35 3.36 15.15
C PRO A 162 -8.17 3.91 13.98
N ILE A 163 -9.37 4.41 14.29
CA ILE A 163 -10.24 5.03 13.30
C ILE A 163 -9.62 6.35 12.88
N VAL A 164 -9.35 6.51 11.58
CA VAL A 164 -8.75 7.72 11.01
C VAL A 164 -9.71 8.52 10.14
N ALA A 165 -10.83 7.92 9.73
CA ALA A 165 -11.86 8.62 8.97
C ALA A 165 -13.25 8.11 9.35
N THR A 166 -14.18 9.04 9.52
CA THR A 166 -15.61 8.76 9.68
C THR A 166 -16.40 9.58 8.68
N GLY A 167 -17.57 9.09 8.31
CA GLY A 167 -18.38 9.81 7.35
C GLY A 167 -19.65 9.08 6.98
N GLY A 168 -20.25 9.47 5.87
CA GLY A 168 -21.47 8.85 5.38
C GLY A 168 -22.16 9.66 4.30
N CYS A 169 -23.38 9.23 4.01
CA CYS A 169 -24.24 9.95 3.09
C CYS A 169 -24.79 11.25 3.72
N PHE A 170 -25.25 12.17 2.88
CA PHE A 170 -25.78 13.47 3.30
C PHE A 170 -26.91 13.36 4.33
N CYS A 171 -27.86 12.45 4.12
CA CYS A 171 -28.99 12.27 5.05
C CYS A 171 -28.65 11.50 6.34
N GLY A 172 -27.41 11.03 6.50
CA GLY A 172 -26.99 10.24 7.65
C GLY A 172 -27.50 8.80 7.72
N ALA A 173 -28.37 8.37 6.79
CA ALA A 173 -28.96 7.02 6.78
C ALA A 173 -27.94 5.90 6.54
N VAL A 174 -26.78 6.20 5.96
CA VAL A 174 -25.63 5.32 5.81
C VAL A 174 -24.42 6.03 6.38
N ARG A 175 -23.67 5.35 7.26
CA ARG A 175 -22.46 5.86 7.89
C ARG A 175 -21.32 4.86 7.72
N PHE A 176 -20.10 5.37 7.63
CA PHE A 176 -18.89 4.55 7.59
C PHE A 176 -17.87 5.00 8.63
N ARG A 177 -17.00 4.06 8.99
CA ARG A 177 -15.76 4.28 9.74
C ARG A 177 -14.64 3.51 9.04
N CYS A 178 -13.49 4.15 8.86
CA CYS A 178 -12.30 3.55 8.28
C CYS A 178 -11.16 3.59 9.31
N GLY A 179 -10.57 2.41 9.58
CA GLY A 179 -9.40 2.27 10.44
C GLY A 179 -8.08 2.24 9.68
N GLY A 180 -6.98 2.44 10.42
CA GLY A 180 -5.61 2.28 9.90
C GLY A 180 -5.19 3.37 8.93
N THR A 181 -4.06 3.16 8.24
CA THR A 181 -3.49 4.17 7.34
C THR A 181 -4.18 4.13 5.96
N PRO A 182 -4.58 5.29 5.38
CA PRO A 182 -5.05 5.34 3.99
C PRO A 182 -3.96 4.82 3.05
N ARG A 183 -4.34 4.00 2.07
CA ARG A 183 -3.43 3.51 1.02
C ARG A 183 -3.07 4.59 0.02
N SER A 184 -4.01 5.47 -0.30
CA SER A 184 -3.80 6.59 -1.22
C SER A 184 -4.86 7.67 -1.06
N VAL A 185 -4.49 8.91 -1.41
CA VAL A 185 -5.44 10.03 -1.60
C VAL A 185 -5.18 10.66 -2.95
N VAL A 186 -6.12 10.51 -3.88
CA VAL A 186 -5.89 10.88 -5.29
C VAL A 186 -7.05 11.66 -5.88
N GLN A 187 -6.76 12.58 -6.80
CA GLN A 187 -7.78 13.34 -7.52
C GLN A 187 -8.02 12.70 -8.89
N CYS A 188 -9.21 12.15 -9.11
CA CYS A 188 -9.58 11.50 -10.37
C CYS A 188 -10.43 12.42 -11.25
N HIS A 189 -9.92 12.70 -12.45
CA HIS A 189 -10.50 13.65 -13.42
C HIS A 189 -11.36 12.97 -14.50
N CYS A 190 -11.47 11.64 -14.48
CA CYS A 190 -12.21 10.91 -15.51
C CYS A 190 -13.69 11.30 -15.57
N GLY A 191 -14.31 11.16 -16.73
CA GLY A 191 -15.70 11.55 -16.97
C GLY A 191 -16.69 10.89 -16.00
N GLN A 192 -16.49 9.60 -15.67
CA GLN A 192 -17.34 8.91 -14.70
C GLN A 192 -17.25 9.54 -13.30
N CYS A 193 -16.04 9.85 -12.82
CA CYS A 193 -15.86 10.45 -11.51
C CYS A 193 -16.46 11.86 -11.44
N ARG A 194 -16.31 12.66 -12.50
CA ARG A 194 -16.95 13.99 -12.60
C ARG A 194 -18.47 13.90 -12.58
N ARG A 195 -19.06 12.99 -13.37
CA ARG A 195 -20.53 12.78 -13.40
C ARG A 195 -21.06 12.26 -12.07
N LEU A 196 -20.29 11.40 -11.39
CA LEU A 196 -20.67 10.84 -10.09
C LEU A 196 -20.76 11.91 -9.00
N SER A 197 -19.78 12.81 -8.92
CA SER A 197 -19.73 13.84 -7.87
C SER A 197 -20.40 15.16 -8.25
N GLY A 198 -20.60 15.42 -9.54
CA GLY A 198 -20.95 16.74 -10.05
C GLY A 198 -19.82 17.76 -9.95
N ALA A 199 -18.63 17.35 -9.51
CA ALA A 199 -17.47 18.23 -9.30
C ALA A 199 -16.48 18.17 -10.48
N ALA A 200 -15.48 19.06 -10.44
CA ALA A 200 -14.41 19.10 -11.44
C ALA A 200 -13.56 17.82 -11.46
N PHE A 201 -13.49 17.11 -10.33
CA PHE A 201 -12.84 15.83 -10.12
C PHE A 201 -13.42 15.20 -8.84
N THR A 202 -13.16 13.91 -8.63
CA THR A 202 -13.46 13.25 -7.34
C THR A 202 -12.17 12.93 -6.64
N THR A 203 -11.99 13.43 -5.41
CA THR A 203 -10.92 13.00 -4.52
C THR A 203 -11.32 11.70 -3.86
N TRP A 204 -10.53 10.65 -4.07
CA TRP A 204 -10.70 9.34 -3.45
C TRP A 204 -9.70 9.16 -2.33
N VAL A 205 -10.17 8.66 -1.18
CA VAL A 205 -9.34 8.16 -0.10
C VAL A 205 -9.49 6.64 -0.07
N SER A 206 -8.39 5.92 -0.31
CA SER A 206 -8.40 4.46 -0.42
C SER A 206 -8.02 3.82 0.91
N PHE A 207 -8.77 2.81 1.32
CA PHE A 207 -8.51 2.02 2.53
C PHE A 207 -8.46 0.53 2.20
N ALA A 208 -7.85 -0.25 3.09
CA ALA A 208 -8.06 -1.70 3.09
C ALA A 208 -9.55 -1.98 3.28
N LYS A 209 -10.10 -2.91 2.49
CA LYS A 209 -11.53 -3.27 2.53
C LYS A 209 -11.97 -3.70 3.92
N GLU A 210 -11.13 -4.43 4.64
CA GLU A 210 -11.36 -4.95 5.98
C GLU A 210 -11.38 -3.83 7.04
N ALA A 211 -10.82 -2.66 6.72
CA ALA A 211 -10.81 -1.50 7.60
C ALA A 211 -12.10 -0.67 7.51
N LEU A 212 -12.98 -0.94 6.54
CA LEU A 212 -14.26 -0.26 6.36
C LEU A 212 -15.35 -0.94 7.19
N SER A 213 -15.93 -0.20 8.13
CA SER A 213 -17.14 -0.59 8.87
C SER A 213 -18.31 0.29 8.46
N LEU A 214 -19.48 -0.31 8.21
CA LEU A 214 -20.70 0.38 7.79
C LEU A 214 -21.81 0.23 8.81
N SER A 215 -22.65 1.26 8.92
CA SER A 215 -23.99 1.17 9.51
C SER A 215 -25.03 1.74 8.55
N GLY A 216 -26.27 1.28 8.67
CA GLY A 216 -27.36 1.70 7.79
C GLY A 216 -27.43 0.96 6.45
N GLN A 217 -26.94 -0.28 6.40
CA GLN A 217 -26.89 -1.13 5.19
C GLN A 217 -28.25 -1.26 4.48
N ALA A 218 -29.36 -1.18 5.22
CA ALA A 218 -30.72 -1.20 4.63
C ALA A 218 -30.97 -0.04 3.65
N SER A 219 -30.26 1.07 3.80
CA SER A 219 -30.33 2.27 2.95
C SER A 219 -29.23 2.34 1.90
N LEU A 220 -28.30 1.36 1.89
CA LEU A 220 -27.26 1.25 0.88
C LEU A 220 -27.81 0.57 -0.37
N SER A 221 -27.47 1.11 -1.54
CA SER A 221 -27.73 0.52 -2.85
C SER A 221 -26.43 0.43 -3.64
N VAL A 222 -26.45 -0.42 -4.65
CA VAL A 222 -25.28 -0.85 -5.40
C VAL A 222 -25.55 -0.65 -6.88
N PHE A 223 -24.57 -0.09 -7.60
CA PHE A 223 -24.60 0.08 -9.04
C PHE A 223 -23.29 -0.42 -9.64
N GLN A 224 -23.36 -1.41 -10.52
CA GLN A 224 -22.22 -1.90 -11.28
C GLN A 224 -21.93 -0.90 -12.41
N ALA A 225 -20.90 -0.08 -12.26
CA ALA A 225 -20.57 0.98 -13.21
C ALA A 225 -19.81 0.45 -14.43
N THR A 226 -18.92 -0.54 -14.22
CA THR A 226 -18.18 -1.24 -15.27
C THR A 226 -18.05 -2.71 -14.87
N GLU A 227 -17.40 -3.56 -15.67
CA GLU A 227 -17.16 -4.97 -15.29
C GLU A 227 -16.44 -5.07 -13.92
N ASN A 228 -15.51 -4.15 -13.66
CA ASN A 228 -14.70 -4.18 -12.45
C ASN A 228 -15.19 -3.23 -11.36
N VAL A 229 -15.80 -2.10 -11.72
CA VAL A 229 -16.11 -1.02 -10.77
C VAL A 229 -17.54 -1.09 -10.27
N THR A 230 -17.70 -1.23 -8.95
CA THR A 230 -18.99 -1.21 -8.26
C THR A 230 -19.11 0.01 -7.35
N ARG A 231 -20.20 0.76 -7.50
CA ARG A 231 -20.52 1.97 -6.74
C ARG A 231 -21.54 1.66 -5.66
N HIS A 232 -21.29 2.12 -4.43
CA HIS A 232 -22.17 1.92 -3.28
C HIS A 232 -22.65 3.29 -2.80
N PHE A 233 -23.95 3.53 -2.83
CA PHE A 233 -24.56 4.85 -2.61
C PHE A 233 -25.82 4.74 -1.75
N CYS A 234 -26.25 5.85 -1.15
CA CYS A 234 -27.47 5.88 -0.36
C CYS A 234 -28.70 5.98 -1.27
N LYS A 235 -29.64 5.03 -1.17
CA LYS A 235 -30.89 5.05 -1.96
C LYS A 235 -31.89 6.13 -1.53
N VAL A 236 -31.64 6.78 -0.39
CA VAL A 236 -32.51 7.84 0.15
C VAL A 236 -32.11 9.21 -0.38
N CYS A 237 -30.82 9.55 -0.38
CA CYS A 237 -30.33 10.88 -0.76
C CYS A 237 -29.41 10.89 -1.98
N GLY A 238 -29.09 9.73 -2.56
CA GLY A 238 -28.21 9.62 -3.73
C GLY A 238 -26.71 9.81 -3.43
N SER A 239 -26.31 10.19 -2.21
CA SER A 239 -24.89 10.40 -1.91
C SER A 239 -24.08 9.12 -2.10
N HIS A 240 -22.96 9.27 -2.79
CA HIS A 240 -21.98 8.20 -2.94
C HIS A 240 -21.27 7.91 -1.62
N VAL A 241 -21.16 6.63 -1.24
CA VAL A 241 -20.60 6.21 0.05
C VAL A 241 -19.21 5.61 -0.14
N TYR A 242 -19.06 4.62 -1.02
CA TYR A 242 -17.76 4.05 -1.38
C TYR A 242 -17.79 3.35 -2.74
N THR A 243 -16.62 3.00 -3.24
CA THR A 243 -16.42 2.22 -4.46
C THR A 243 -15.52 1.03 -4.17
N SER A 244 -15.85 -0.10 -4.77
CA SER A 244 -14.98 -1.27 -4.87
C SER A 244 -14.61 -1.49 -6.32
N ASP A 245 -13.39 -1.96 -6.56
CA ASP A 245 -12.89 -2.32 -7.89
C ASP A 245 -12.38 -3.76 -7.82
N ALA A 246 -12.90 -4.64 -8.67
CA ALA A 246 -12.54 -6.05 -8.66
C ALA A 246 -11.04 -6.29 -8.94
N ARG A 247 -10.38 -5.37 -9.68
CA ARG A 247 -8.93 -5.40 -9.91
C ARG A 247 -8.15 -5.13 -8.61
N PHE A 248 -8.72 -4.33 -7.72
CA PHE A 248 -8.16 -3.99 -6.41
C PHE A 248 -9.05 -4.57 -5.29
N SER A 249 -9.22 -5.89 -5.28
CA SER A 249 -10.26 -6.58 -4.48
C SER A 249 -10.19 -6.37 -2.96
N ASN A 250 -9.02 -6.00 -2.44
CA ASN A 250 -8.76 -5.69 -1.02
C ASN A 250 -8.76 -4.17 -0.73
N VAL A 251 -9.18 -3.33 -1.67
CA VAL A 251 -9.25 -1.87 -1.55
C VAL A 251 -10.69 -1.39 -1.71
N VAL A 252 -11.03 -0.37 -0.93
CA VAL A 252 -12.22 0.45 -1.15
C VAL A 252 -11.84 1.92 -1.19
N GLY A 253 -12.45 2.66 -2.10
CA GLY A 253 -12.31 4.12 -2.19
C GLY A 253 -13.54 4.80 -1.60
N VAL A 254 -13.35 5.66 -0.61
CA VAL A 254 -14.40 6.58 -0.13
C VAL A 254 -14.18 7.96 -0.76
N PRO A 255 -15.24 8.66 -1.21
CA PRO A 255 -15.08 10.01 -1.73
C PRO A 255 -14.78 10.96 -0.56
N ALA A 256 -13.79 11.83 -0.72
CA ALA A 256 -13.39 12.80 0.31
C ALA A 256 -14.57 13.66 0.80
N GLY A 257 -15.51 14.01 -0.10
CA GLY A 257 -16.71 14.78 0.24
C GLY A 257 -17.73 14.04 1.12
N ALA A 258 -17.57 12.74 1.35
CA ALA A 258 -18.36 11.97 2.31
C ALA A 258 -17.64 11.77 3.66
N ILE A 259 -16.38 12.18 3.78
CA ILE A 259 -15.62 12.16 5.03
C ILE A 259 -15.96 13.42 5.83
N GLU A 260 -16.13 13.26 7.14
CA GLU A 260 -16.33 14.36 8.07
C GLU A 260 -15.01 14.86 8.64
N GLY A 261 -14.91 16.17 8.80
CA GLY A 261 -13.71 16.80 9.35
C GLY A 261 -12.54 16.82 8.37
N GLU A 262 -11.33 16.68 8.91
CA GLU A 262 -10.11 16.71 8.11
C GLU A 262 -9.85 15.35 7.43
N LEU A 263 -9.25 15.41 6.24
CA LEU A 263 -8.82 14.20 5.55
C LEU A 263 -7.63 13.57 6.29
N PRO A 264 -7.55 12.24 6.34
CA PRO A 264 -6.46 11.54 7.04
C PRO A 264 -5.10 11.68 6.35
N ALA A 265 -5.08 12.14 5.09
CA ALA A 265 -3.88 12.47 4.34
C ALA A 265 -4.18 13.48 3.23
N LYS A 266 -3.16 14.22 2.78
CA LYS A 266 -3.26 15.15 1.66
C LYS A 266 -3.27 14.40 0.31
N PRO A 267 -3.92 14.93 -0.74
CA PRO A 267 -3.82 14.37 -2.07
C PRO A 267 -2.37 14.27 -2.56
N SER A 268 -2.03 13.17 -3.22
CA SER A 268 -0.67 12.89 -3.71
C SER A 268 -0.53 12.99 -5.23
N ALA A 269 -1.62 12.93 -6.00
CA ALA A 269 -1.57 12.96 -7.46
C ALA A 269 -2.94 13.26 -8.11
N HIS A 270 -2.88 13.66 -9.38
CA HIS A 270 -4.02 13.83 -10.29
C HIS A 270 -3.97 12.74 -11.37
N TYR A 271 -5.08 12.03 -11.55
CA TYR A 271 -5.22 10.99 -12.56
C TYR A 271 -6.25 11.34 -13.61
N PHE A 272 -6.00 10.90 -14.84
CA PHE A 272 -6.81 11.10 -16.04
C PHE A 272 -6.99 12.60 -16.39
N VAL A 273 -5.93 13.40 -16.28
CA VAL A 273 -5.98 14.85 -16.49
C VAL A 273 -6.33 15.27 -17.92
N SER A 274 -6.11 14.38 -18.90
CA SER A 274 -6.62 14.51 -20.27
C SER A 274 -8.15 14.61 -20.34
N HIS A 275 -8.85 14.04 -19.34
CA HIS A 275 -10.31 14.09 -19.20
C HIS A 275 -10.82 15.16 -18.23
N LYS A 276 -9.93 16.02 -17.70
CA LYS A 276 -10.26 17.09 -16.76
C LYS A 276 -11.38 17.99 -17.28
N ALA A 277 -12.20 18.49 -16.37
CA ALA A 277 -13.20 19.49 -16.71
C ALA A 277 -12.57 20.72 -17.36
N ALA A 278 -13.12 21.16 -18.49
CA ALA A 278 -12.64 22.35 -19.20
C ALA A 278 -12.69 23.62 -18.35
N TRP A 279 -13.59 23.68 -17.36
CA TRP A 279 -13.73 24.79 -16.41
C TRP A 279 -12.83 24.69 -15.17
N HIS A 280 -11.94 23.71 -15.09
CA HIS A 280 -11.06 23.51 -13.93
C HIS A 280 -9.60 23.57 -14.34
N THR A 281 -8.78 24.29 -13.58
CA THR A 281 -7.33 24.37 -13.75
C THR A 281 -6.65 23.75 -12.53
N ILE A 282 -5.66 22.89 -12.76
CA ILE A 282 -4.81 22.33 -11.71
C ILE A 282 -3.71 23.34 -11.44
N ASN A 283 -3.65 23.86 -10.20
CA ASN A 283 -2.74 24.94 -9.80
C ASN A 283 -1.69 24.50 -8.78
N ASP A 284 -1.67 23.23 -8.40
CA ASP A 284 -0.65 22.67 -7.53
C ASP A 284 0.48 21.99 -8.34
N ALA A 285 1.51 21.56 -7.62
CA ALA A 285 2.67 20.87 -8.20
C ALA A 285 2.56 19.34 -8.10
N LEU A 286 1.38 18.79 -7.81
CA LEU A 286 1.23 17.35 -7.68
C LEU A 286 1.43 16.66 -9.04
N PRO A 287 1.97 15.43 -9.06
CA PRO A 287 2.05 14.63 -10.27
C PRO A 287 0.71 14.54 -11.01
N GLN A 288 0.75 14.71 -12.33
CA GLN A 288 -0.41 14.64 -13.21
C GLN A 288 -0.24 13.50 -14.20
N PHE A 289 -1.21 12.59 -14.23
CA PHE A 289 -1.24 11.40 -15.08
C PHE A 289 -2.43 11.50 -16.05
N GLY A 290 -2.21 11.18 -17.31
CA GLY A 290 -3.17 11.30 -18.42
C GLY A 290 -2.56 12.01 -19.63
N GLY A 291 -3.10 11.78 -20.82
CA GLY A 291 -2.59 12.29 -22.08
C GLY A 291 -1.23 11.69 -22.41
N GLU A 292 -0.19 12.52 -22.38
CA GLU A 292 1.19 12.13 -22.73
C GLU A 292 1.77 11.03 -21.84
N SER A 293 1.27 10.87 -20.60
CA SER A 293 1.71 9.77 -19.72
C SER A 293 1.04 8.43 -20.04
N GLY A 294 0.11 8.37 -21.01
CA GLY A 294 -0.60 7.15 -21.43
C GLY A 294 -1.57 6.57 -20.40
N PHE A 295 -1.76 7.23 -19.25
CA PHE A 295 -2.62 6.74 -18.17
C PHE A 295 -4.06 7.18 -18.41
N GLU A 296 -4.80 6.40 -19.20
CA GLU A 296 -6.16 6.71 -19.63
C GLU A 296 -7.22 5.83 -18.95
N PRO A 297 -8.47 6.32 -18.78
CA PRO A 297 -9.53 5.53 -18.19
C PRO A 297 -9.87 4.36 -19.12
N GLN A 298 -9.86 3.13 -18.59
CA GLN A 298 -10.12 1.93 -19.38
C GLN A 298 -11.59 1.79 -19.83
N ASP A 299 -12.52 2.57 -19.26
CA ASP A 299 -13.98 2.45 -19.46
C ASP A 299 -14.68 3.83 -19.66
N ALA A 300 -14.05 4.79 -20.35
CA ALA A 300 -14.59 6.16 -20.50
C ALA A 300 -15.83 6.27 -21.41
#